data_AF-A0A1M5JM06-F1
#
_entry.id   AF-A0A1M5JM06-F1
#
_cell.length_a   1.000
_cell.length_b   1.000
_cell.length_c   1.000
_cell.angle_alpha   90.00
_cell.angle_beta   90.00
_cell.angle_gamma   90.00
#
_symmetry.space_group_name_H-M   'P 1'
#
loop_
_entity.id
_entity.type
_entity.pdbx_description
1 polymer ?
#
loop_
_entity_poly.entity_id
_entity_poly.type
_entity_poly.pdbx_seq_one_letter_code
_entity_poly.pdbx_strand_id
1 'polypeptide(L)' 'MLKFVKGNLENIDGVQIYPMISLLIFFIFFVGLFIWVITAKKKHIEEVSNLPLEDNIKNEEL' A
#
# COMPACT_ATOMS: atom_id res chain seq x y z
N MET A 1 7.79 34.82 -1.55
CA MET A 1 6.59 34.47 -0.74
C MET A 1 6.89 33.50 0.39
N LEU A 2 7.71 32.45 0.19
CA LEU A 2 8.11 31.51 1.25
C LEU A 2 8.80 32.13 2.48
N LYS A 3 9.43 33.31 2.35
CA LYS A 3 10.11 34.02 3.45
C LYS A 3 9.17 34.38 4.61
N PHE A 4 7.92 34.72 4.34
CA PHE A 4 6.95 35.10 5.39
C PHE A 4 6.46 33.89 6.19
N VAL A 5 6.27 32.74 5.54
CA VAL A 5 5.82 31.51 6.19
C VAL A 5 6.97 30.88 7.00
N LYS A 6 8.18 30.86 6.44
CA LYS A 6 9.35 30.26 7.09
C LYS A 6 9.73 30.98 8.40
N GLY A 7 9.71 32.31 8.41
CA GLY A 7 10.01 33.09 9.62
C GLY A 7 9.01 32.87 10.75
N ASN A 8 7.70 32.77 10.45
CA ASN A 8 6.69 32.51 11.48
C ASN A 8 6.77 31.07 12.03
N LEU A 9 7.07 30.10 11.18
CA LEU A 9 7.20 28.70 11.60
C LEU A 9 8.48 28.46 12.42
N GLU A 10 9.62 29.06 12.04
CA GLU A 10 10.88 28.91 12.78
C GLU A 10 10.84 29.47 14.21
N ASN A 11 9.98 30.46 14.47
CA ASN A 11 9.79 31.01 15.82
C ASN A 11 8.86 30.15 16.71
N ILE A 12 8.21 29.13 16.15
CA ILE A 12 7.38 28.20 16.90
C ILE A 12 8.27 27.05 17.38
N ASP A 13 8.63 27.08 18.66
CA ASP A 13 9.33 25.97 19.29
C ASP A 13 8.57 24.66 19.08
N GLY A 14 9.29 23.64 18.61
CA GLY A 14 8.72 22.31 18.34
C GLY A 14 7.98 22.15 17.01
N VAL A 15 7.92 23.16 16.13
CA VAL A 15 7.24 23.05 14.81
C VAL A 15 7.75 21.88 13.95
N GLN A 16 9.01 21.48 14.16
CA GLN A 16 9.70 20.44 13.40
C GLN A 16 9.12 19.04 13.66
N ILE A 17 8.37 18.83 14.74
CA ILE A 17 7.76 17.54 15.06
C ILE A 17 6.59 17.20 14.14
N TYR A 18 5.85 18.20 13.66
CA TYR A 18 4.64 17.99 12.86
C TYR A 18 4.97 17.32 11.50
N PRO A 19 5.98 17.77 10.74
CA PRO A 19 6.40 17.07 9.52
C PRO A 19 6.91 15.65 9.78
N MET A 20 7.66 15.42 10.87
CA MET A 20 8.21 14.11 11.22
C MET A 20 7.09 13.09 11.54
N ILE A 21 6.12 13.49 12.36
CA ILE A 21 4.96 12.66 12.71
C ILE A 21 4.10 12.40 11.47
N SER A 22 3.86 13.42 10.64
CA SER A 22 3.11 13.28 9.40
C SER A 22 3.75 12.27 8.46
N LEU A 23 5.08 12.33 8.28
CA LEU A 23 5.83 11.38 7.48
C LEU A 23 5.71 9.96 8.04
N LEU A 24 5.80 9.80 9.37
CA LEU A 24 5.73 8.50 10.02
C LEU A 24 4.34 7.86 9.87
N ILE A 25 3.28 8.62 10.09
CA ILE A 25 1.89 8.15 9.92
C ILE A 25 1.63 7.79 8.45
N PHE A 26 2.04 8.65 7.52
CA PHE A 26 1.93 8.40 6.09
C PHE A 26 2.67 7.11 5.72
N PHE A 27 3.92 6.96 6.16
CA PHE A 27 4.72 5.77 5.89
C PHE A 27 4.08 4.49 6.44
N ILE A 28 3.64 4.50 7.71
CA ILE A 28 2.97 3.34 8.33
C ILE A 28 1.69 2.96 7.58
N PHE A 29 0.90 3.96 7.16
CA PHE A 29 -0.31 3.73 6.37
C PHE A 29 0.02 2.99 5.06
N PHE A 30 1.06 3.45 4.35
CA PHE A 30 1.50 2.78 3.11
C PHE A 30 2.05 1.36 3.37
N VAL A 31 2.84 1.15 4.42
CA VAL A 31 3.30 -0.19 4.80
C VAL A 31 2.11 -1.12 5.10
N GLY A 32 1.10 -0.64 5.82
CA GLY A 32 -0.14 -1.38 6.07
C GLY A 32 -0.88 -1.74 4.78
N LEU A 33 -0.98 -0.80 3.83
CA LEU A 33 -1.57 -1.06 2.51
C LEU A 33 -0.79 -2.10 1.72
N PHE A 34 0.55 -2.05 1.72
CA PHE A 34 1.37 -3.06 1.04
C PHE A 34 1.14 -4.47 1.60
N ILE A 35 1.08 -4.60 2.93
CA ILE A 35 0.77 -5.88 3.59
C ILE A 35 -0.61 -6.38 3.18
N TRP A 36 -1.62 -5.49 3.20
CA TRP A 36 -2.98 -5.84 2.81
C TRP A 36 -3.08 -6.29 1.35
N VAL A 37 -2.45 -5.55 0.42
CA VAL A 37 -2.45 -5.87 -1.02
C VAL A 37 -1.78 -7.21 -1.30
N ILE A 38 -0.63 -7.50 -0.68
CA ILE A 38 0.08 -8.77 -0.89
C ILE A 38 -0.76 -9.93 -0.36
N THR A 39 -1.41 -9.76 0.80
CA THR A 39 -2.28 -10.78 1.40
C THR A 39 -3.54 -11.02 0.55
N ALA A 40 -4.19 -9.96 0.07
CA ALA A 40 -5.39 -10.05 -0.77
C ALA A 40 -5.11 -10.76 -2.11
N LYS A 41 -3.97 -10.47 -2.75
CA LYS A 41 -3.55 -11.14 -4.00
C LYS A 41 -3.39 -12.66 -3.81
N LYS A 42 -2.85 -13.11 -2.67
CA LYS A 42 -2.68 -14.54 -2.39
C LYS A 42 -4.00 -15.27 -2.29
N LYS A 43 -4.98 -14.70 -1.59
CA LYS A 43 -6.33 -15.30 -1.44
C LYS A 43 -7.02 -15.50 -2.79
N HIS A 44 -6.97 -14.51 -3.67
CA HIS A 44 -7.59 -14.61 -4.99
C HIS A 44 -6.86 -15.62 -5.90
N ILE A 45 -5.52 -15.65 -5.86
CA ILE A 45 -4.74 -16.61 -6.64
C ILE A 45 -4.96 -18.05 -6.14
N GLU A 46 -5.10 -18.28 -4.84
CA GLU A 46 -5.38 -19.60 -4.28
C GLU A 46 -6.76 -20.12 -4.70
N GLU A 47 -7.78 -19.25 -4.72
CA GLU A 47 -9.13 -19.58 -5.18
C GLU A 47 -9.12 -19.99 -6.66
N VAL A 48 -8.45 -19.21 -7.51
CA VAL A 48 -8.36 -19.50 -8.96
C VAL A 48 -7.42 -20.66 -9.26
N SER A 49 -6.36 -20.87 -8.48
CA SER A 49 -5.42 -21.99 -8.65
C SER A 49 -6.02 -23.34 -8.26
N ASN A 50 -7.08 -23.35 -7.44
CA ASN A 50 -7.80 -24.55 -7.05
C ASN A 50 -9.02 -24.83 -7.95
N LEU A 51 -9.36 -23.91 -8.87
CA LEU A 51 -10.28 -24.25 -9.94
C LEU A 51 -9.61 -25.29 -10.84
N PRO A 52 -10.30 -26.37 -11.21
CA PRO A 52 -9.75 -27.33 -12.16
C PRO A 52 -9.39 -26.57 -13.43
N LEU A 53 -8.12 -26.63 -13.82
CA LEU A 53 -7.68 -26.14 -15.13
C LEU A 53 -8.48 -26.95 -16.17
N GLU A 54 -9.38 -26.29 -16.90
CA GLU A 54 -10.09 -26.88 -18.04
C GLU A 54 -9.10 -27.11 -19.19
N ASP A 55 -8.11 -27.97 -19.01
CA ASP A 55 -7.13 -28.38 -20.03
C ASP A 55 -7.40 -29.80 -20.55
N ASN A 56 -8.58 -30.37 -20.29
CA ASN A 56 -8.94 -31.74 -20.69
C ASN A 56 -10.26 -31.83 -21.46
N ILE A 57 -10.54 -30.91 -22.40
CA ILE A 57 -11.52 -31.19 -23.48
C ILE A 57 -10.85 -31.00 -24.83
N LYS A 58 -9.88 -31.86 -25.11
CA LYS A 58 -9.59 -32.36 -26.45
C LYS A 58 -9.19 -33.82 -26.30
N ASN A 59 -9.79 -34.65 -27.14
CA ASN A 59 -9.45 -36.06 -27.38
C ASN A 59 -10.18 -37.09 -26.51
N GLU A 60 -11.50 -37.22 -26.72
CA GLU A 60 -12.10 -38.55 -26.84
C GLU A 60 -12.86 -38.58 -28.18
N GLU A 61 -12.08 -38.69 -29.28
CA GLU A 61 -12.52 -39.51 -30.40
C GLU A 61 -12.43 -40.96 -29.92
N LEU A 62 -13.59 -41.64 -29.77
CA LEU A 62 -13.87 -43.04 -30.11
C LEU A 62 -15.34 -43.37 -29.77
#